data_AF-A0A0C3NKF0-F1
#
_entry.id   AF-A0A0C3NKF0-F1
#
_cell.length_a   1.000
_cell.length_b   1.000
_cell.length_c   1.000
_cell.angle_alpha   90.00
_cell.angle_beta   90.00
_cell.angle_gamma   90.00
#
_symmetry.space_group_name_H-M   'P 1'
#
loop_
_entity.id
_entity.type
_entity.pdbx_description
1 polymer ?
#
loop_
_entity_poly.entity_id
_entity_poly.type
_entity_poly.pdbx_seq_one_letter_code
_entity_poly.pdbx_strand_id
1 'polypeptide(L)'
;MKTQPVSEGSVVTARRNALSVQSLVKLTGVRNIFPKSPDKWTQDDVQSISKTLGIQLLKHICTSLPDTSEDNHSRRSGQVSHVDNDTVNVHSLVQEIEALQAKLHATHDEDEQRALEEDITGKILWFYFRGICSEVDQRFAKDAREIAGIIKRTPRIEPNDDMAHFQR
;
A
#
# COMPACT_ATOMS: atom_id res chain seq x y z
N MET A 1 -33.91 44.29 18.76
CA MET A 1 -32.89 43.42 18.14
C MET A 1 -33.40 42.00 18.22
N LYS A 2 -33.58 41.33 17.08
CA LYS A 2 -34.28 40.04 16.94
C LYS A 2 -33.24 39.02 16.50
N THR A 3 -32.90 38.07 17.36
CA THR A 3 -31.91 37.02 17.10
C THR A 3 -32.53 35.91 16.24
N GLN A 4 -31.91 35.63 15.10
CA GLN A 4 -32.23 34.50 14.22
C GLN A 4 -31.59 33.20 14.74
N PRO A 5 -32.24 32.04 14.60
CA PRO A 5 -31.63 30.75 14.89
C PRO A 5 -30.71 30.28 13.76
N VAL A 6 -29.55 29.77 14.15
CA VAL A 6 -28.49 29.22 13.31
C VAL A 6 -28.91 27.85 12.79
N SER A 7 -28.78 27.67 11.48
CA SER A 7 -29.07 26.42 10.76
C SER A 7 -28.10 25.31 11.15
N GLU A 8 -28.63 24.19 11.64
CA GLU A 8 -27.87 22.97 11.93
C GLU A 8 -27.35 22.33 10.63
N GLY A 9 -26.05 22.04 10.62
CA GLY A 9 -25.34 21.41 9.52
C GLY A 9 -25.65 19.93 9.39
N SER A 10 -25.90 19.49 8.16
CA SER A 10 -26.04 18.10 7.76
C SER A 10 -24.71 17.35 7.94
N VAL A 11 -24.64 16.46 8.93
CA VAL A 11 -23.51 15.55 9.16
C VAL A 11 -23.69 14.32 8.27
N VAL A 12 -23.11 14.38 7.07
CA VAL A 12 -22.95 13.22 6.18
C VAL A 12 -21.98 12.23 6.83
N THR A 13 -22.54 11.16 7.41
CA THR A 13 -21.78 10.09 8.05
C THR A 13 -21.17 9.19 6.97
N ALA A 14 -19.92 9.45 6.62
CA ALA A 14 -19.12 8.55 5.80
C ALA A 14 -18.87 7.23 6.57
N ARG A 15 -19.67 6.20 6.28
CA ARG A 15 -19.41 4.82 6.71
C ARG A 15 -18.10 4.34 6.08
N ARG A 16 -16.98 4.52 6.78
CA ARG A 16 -15.73 3.81 6.48
C ARG A 16 -15.94 2.34 6.81
N ASN A 17 -15.72 1.49 5.82
CA ASN A 17 -15.68 0.04 5.95
C ASN A 17 -14.48 -0.34 6.83
N ALA A 18 -14.68 -0.36 8.14
CA ALA A 18 -13.77 -0.98 9.08
C ALA A 18 -13.93 -2.49 8.94
N LEU A 19 -13.22 -3.09 7.98
CA LEU A 19 -13.00 -4.52 7.99
C LEU A 19 -12.22 -4.83 9.27
N SER A 20 -12.93 -5.37 10.26
CA SER A 20 -12.33 -5.81 11.52
C SER A 20 -11.18 -6.76 11.22
N VAL A 21 -10.03 -6.55 11.86
CA VAL A 21 -8.84 -7.41 11.79
C VAL A 21 -9.22 -8.88 12.03
N GLN A 22 -10.25 -9.14 12.84
CA GLN A 22 -10.79 -10.50 13.08
C GLN A 22 -11.37 -11.16 11.82
N SER A 23 -11.89 -10.38 10.87
CA SER A 23 -12.43 -10.90 9.61
C SER A 23 -11.32 -11.30 8.65
N LEU A 24 -10.20 -10.57 8.64
CA LEU A 24 -9.02 -10.92 7.84
C LEU A 24 -8.35 -12.21 8.35
N VAL A 25 -8.28 -12.38 9.68
CA VAL A 25 -7.70 -13.57 10.33
C VAL A 25 -8.53 -14.84 10.07
N LYS A 26 -9.84 -14.73 9.87
CA LYS A 26 -10.69 -15.90 9.53
C LYS A 26 -10.45 -16.45 8.13
N LEU A 27 -9.95 -15.63 7.19
CA LEU A 27 -9.75 -16.03 5.81
C LEU A 27 -8.47 -16.87 5.59
N THR A 28 -7.47 -16.76 6.47
CA THR A 28 -6.16 -17.39 6.27
C THR A 28 -6.06 -18.81 6.81
N GLY A 29 -7.11 -19.37 7.43
CA GLY A 29 -7.09 -20.75 7.94
C GLY A 29 -6.09 -21.01 9.07
N VAL A 30 -5.45 -19.97 9.61
CA VAL A 30 -4.51 -20.07 10.72
C VAL A 30 -5.31 -20.27 12.01
N ARG A 31 -5.53 -21.53 12.37
CA ARG A 31 -6.21 -21.88 13.63
C ARG A 31 -5.31 -21.51 14.81
N ASN A 32 -5.80 -20.59 15.63
CA ASN A 32 -5.47 -20.44 17.06
C ASN A 32 -4.05 -19.96 17.43
N ILE A 33 -3.68 -18.73 17.05
CA ILE A 33 -2.53 -18.05 17.70
C ILE A 33 -2.99 -16.90 18.62
N PHE A 34 -4.23 -16.43 18.51
CA PHE A 34 -4.71 -15.34 19.37
C PHE A 34 -5.31 -15.86 20.70
N PRO A 35 -4.73 -15.50 21.86
CA PRO A 35 -5.30 -15.83 23.17
C PRO A 35 -6.65 -15.13 23.39
N LYS A 36 -7.55 -15.82 24.09
CA LYS A 36 -8.97 -15.44 24.30
C LYS A 36 -9.20 -14.27 25.27
N SER A 37 -8.16 -13.69 25.87
CA SER A 37 -8.31 -12.58 26.85
C SER A 37 -7.32 -11.44 26.57
N PRO A 38 -7.79 -10.19 26.43
CA PRO A 38 -6.95 -9.03 26.10
C PRO A 38 -6.08 -8.50 27.25
N ASP A 39 -6.13 -9.09 28.45
CA ASP A 39 -5.75 -8.36 29.67
C ASP A 39 -4.29 -8.47 30.14
N LYS A 40 -3.35 -8.98 29.34
CA LYS A 40 -1.90 -8.75 29.52
C LYS A 40 -1.15 -9.40 28.36
N TRP A 41 -0.78 -8.59 27.38
CA TRP A 41 0.27 -8.98 26.45
C TRP A 41 1.59 -8.72 27.17
N THR A 42 2.38 -9.77 27.39
CA THR A 42 3.74 -9.56 27.87
C THR A 42 4.59 -9.04 26.71
N GLN A 43 5.68 -8.33 27.02
CA GLN A 43 6.62 -7.84 26.00
C GLN A 43 7.16 -9.00 25.14
N ASP A 44 7.32 -10.17 25.75
CA ASP A 44 7.73 -11.42 25.09
C ASP A 44 6.68 -11.90 24.06
N ASP A 45 5.38 -11.76 24.36
CA ASP A 45 4.31 -12.14 23.42
C ASP A 45 4.32 -11.25 22.18
N VAL A 46 4.45 -9.93 22.37
CA VAL A 46 4.55 -8.96 21.26
C VAL A 46 5.79 -9.25 20.41
N GLN A 47 6.91 -9.56 21.05
CA GLN A 47 8.17 -9.84 20.36
C GLN A 47 8.11 -11.16 19.57
N SER A 48 7.49 -12.21 20.12
CA SER A 48 7.33 -13.49 19.42
C SER A 48 6.40 -13.34 18.22
N ILE A 49 5.29 -12.60 18.37
CA ILE A 49 4.33 -12.34 17.30
C ILE A 49 4.99 -11.52 16.19
N SER A 50 5.72 -10.46 16.56
CA SER A 50 6.45 -9.61 15.60
C SER A 50 7.50 -10.41 14.81
N LYS A 51 8.32 -11.23 15.50
CA LYS A 51 9.32 -12.09 14.84
C LYS A 51 8.68 -13.09 13.88
N THR A 52 7.59 -13.73 14.31
CA THR A 52 6.97 -14.81 13.53
C THR A 52 6.19 -14.25 12.34
N LEU A 53 5.40 -13.18 12.55
CA LEU A 53 4.63 -12.54 11.49
C LEU A 53 5.52 -11.76 10.52
N GLY A 54 6.51 -11.01 11.01
CA GLY A 54 7.39 -10.22 10.16
C GLY A 54 8.17 -11.09 9.17
N ILE A 55 8.80 -12.15 9.66
CA ILE A 55 9.60 -13.07 8.82
C ILE A 55 8.70 -13.89 7.89
N GLN A 56 7.57 -14.43 8.39
CA GLN A 56 6.66 -15.19 7.52
C GLN A 56 6.03 -14.30 6.45
N LEU A 57 5.67 -13.06 6.79
CA LEU A 57 5.09 -12.12 5.83
C LEU A 57 6.13 -11.72 4.78
N LEU A 58 7.37 -11.39 5.17
CA LEU A 58 8.44 -11.12 4.22
C LEU A 58 8.68 -12.31 3.29
N LYS A 59 8.79 -13.52 3.85
CA LYS A 59 8.99 -14.75 3.08
C LYS A 59 7.83 -15.03 2.13
N HIS A 60 6.60 -14.80 2.58
CA HIS A 60 5.43 -14.95 1.74
C HIS A 60 5.43 -13.92 0.61
N ILE A 61 5.76 -12.66 0.89
CA ILE A 61 5.90 -11.62 -0.14
C ILE A 61 6.95 -12.05 -1.17
N CYS A 62 8.14 -12.46 -0.72
CA CYS A 62 9.24 -12.90 -1.59
C CYS A 62 8.89 -14.12 -2.46
N THR A 63 8.08 -15.06 -1.95
CA THR A 63 7.66 -16.26 -2.70
C THR A 63 6.42 -16.02 -3.56
N SER A 64 5.60 -15.03 -3.22
CA SER A 64 4.38 -14.68 -3.96
C SER A 64 4.60 -13.69 -5.09
N LEU A 65 5.68 -12.90 -5.03
CA LEU A 65 6.25 -12.22 -6.19
C LEU A 65 6.75 -13.34 -7.11
N PRO A 66 6.03 -13.66 -8.19
CA PRO A 66 6.50 -14.70 -9.09
C PRO A 66 7.82 -14.22 -9.69
N ASP A 67 8.78 -15.14 -9.82
CA ASP A 67 9.90 -14.99 -10.74
C ASP A 67 9.32 -14.79 -12.14
N THR A 68 8.89 -13.57 -12.44
CA THR A 68 8.49 -13.09 -13.76
C THR A 68 9.71 -12.95 -14.68
N SER A 69 10.87 -13.40 -14.20
CA SER A 69 12.18 -13.42 -14.84
C SER A 69 12.28 -14.36 -16.04
N GLU A 70 11.39 -15.35 -16.22
CA GLU A 70 11.59 -16.33 -17.30
C GLU A 70 10.46 -16.37 -18.33
N ASP A 71 10.89 -16.10 -19.57
CA ASP A 71 10.26 -16.44 -20.85
C ASP A 71 9.03 -15.65 -21.32
N ASN A 72 9.28 -14.42 -21.78
CA ASN A 72 8.46 -13.82 -22.84
C ASN A 72 9.30 -13.36 -24.04
N HIS A 73 9.94 -14.32 -24.72
CA HIS A 73 10.45 -14.16 -26.09
C HIS A 73 9.34 -14.18 -27.17
N SER A 74 8.14 -13.65 -26.89
CA SER A 74 7.06 -13.62 -27.88
C SER A 74 6.48 -12.22 -28.07
N ARG A 75 7.11 -11.49 -29.01
CA ARG A 75 6.48 -10.57 -29.97
C ARG A 75 5.38 -9.65 -29.41
N ARG A 76 5.76 -8.45 -28.96
CA ARG A 76 5.06 -7.23 -29.43
C ARG A 76 5.89 -5.97 -29.30
N SER A 77 6.46 -5.60 -30.43
CA SER A 77 7.05 -4.28 -30.74
C SER A 77 6.22 -3.13 -30.18
N GLY A 78 6.84 -2.26 -29.37
CA GLY A 78 6.43 -0.86 -29.24
C GLY A 78 6.09 -0.34 -27.83
N GLN A 79 6.19 -1.15 -26.77
CA GLN A 79 5.93 -0.66 -25.42
C GLN A 79 7.22 -0.73 -24.60
N VAL A 80 7.85 0.43 -24.39
CA VAL A 80 9.00 0.61 -23.50
C VAL A 80 8.54 0.26 -22.08
N SER A 81 8.66 -1.02 -21.72
CA SER A 81 8.26 -1.54 -20.42
C SER A 81 9.30 -1.12 -19.39
N HIS A 82 9.04 0.03 -18.78
CA HIS A 82 9.73 0.55 -17.59
C HIS A 82 9.39 -0.32 -16.36
N VAL A 83 9.65 -1.63 -16.41
CA VAL A 83 9.20 -2.59 -15.39
C VAL A 83 10.36 -3.40 -14.78
N ASP A 84 11.55 -3.39 -15.36
CA ASP A 84 12.66 -4.25 -14.88
C ASP A 84 13.42 -3.73 -13.64
N ASN A 85 13.21 -2.48 -13.21
CA ASN A 85 14.01 -1.91 -12.11
C ASN A 85 13.48 -2.22 -10.70
N ASP A 86 12.24 -2.70 -10.54
CA ASP A 86 11.66 -2.86 -9.20
C ASP A 86 11.97 -4.24 -8.58
N THR A 87 12.08 -5.30 -9.37
CA THR A 87 12.26 -6.68 -8.86
C THR A 87 13.66 -6.90 -8.28
N VAL A 88 14.70 -6.40 -8.96
CA VAL A 88 16.10 -6.46 -8.51
C VAL A 88 16.29 -5.73 -7.17
N ASN A 89 15.45 -4.72 -6.91
CA ASN A 89 15.52 -3.92 -5.69
C ASN A 89 14.98 -4.66 -4.46
N VAL A 90 13.98 -5.54 -4.63
CA VAL A 90 13.39 -6.30 -3.52
C VAL A 90 14.40 -7.29 -2.94
N HIS A 91 15.06 -8.07 -3.79
CA HIS A 91 16.02 -9.08 -3.34
C HIS A 91 17.22 -8.43 -2.63
N SER A 92 17.74 -7.33 -3.18
CA SER A 92 18.82 -6.56 -2.55
C SER A 92 18.42 -6.05 -1.16
N LEU A 93 17.18 -5.56 -1.01
CA LEU A 93 16.68 -5.08 0.28
C LEU A 93 16.54 -6.21 1.30
N VAL A 94 16.06 -7.39 0.88
CA VAL A 94 15.95 -8.56 1.76
C VAL A 94 17.32 -8.98 2.27
N GLN A 95 18.32 -9.06 1.39
CA GLN A 95 19.71 -9.36 1.79
C GLN A 95 20.27 -8.30 2.74
N GLU A 96 19.97 -7.02 2.51
CA GLU A 96 20.40 -5.94 3.40
C GLU A 96 19.75 -6.06 4.79
N ILE A 97 18.45 -6.35 4.86
CA ILE A 97 17.74 -6.59 6.13
C ILE A 97 18.32 -7.80 6.86
N GLU A 98 18.62 -8.90 6.16
CA GLU A 98 19.27 -10.08 6.74
C GLU A 98 20.65 -9.74 7.31
N ALA A 99 21.45 -8.94 6.59
CA ALA A 99 22.76 -8.49 7.06
C ALA A 99 22.64 -7.60 8.31
N LEU A 100 21.67 -6.68 8.35
CA LEU A 100 21.39 -5.84 9.51
C LEU A 100 20.90 -6.67 10.71
N GLN A 101 20.07 -7.68 10.49
CA GLN A 101 19.66 -8.61 11.54
C GLN A 101 20.84 -9.41 12.10
N ALA A 102 21.74 -9.88 11.24
CA ALA A 102 22.96 -10.56 11.68
C ALA A 102 23.85 -9.61 12.50
N LYS A 103 23.99 -8.35 12.07
CA LYS A 103 24.72 -7.32 12.84
C LYS A 103 24.07 -7.06 14.19
N LEU A 104 22.75 -6.89 14.23
CA LEU A 104 21.97 -6.70 15.45
C LEU A 104 22.21 -7.82 16.47
N HIS A 105 22.24 -9.07 16.02
CA HIS A 105 22.50 -10.23 16.88
C HIS A 105 23.94 -10.28 17.43
N ALA A 106 24.90 -9.65 16.76
CA ALA A 106 26.29 -9.60 17.20
C ALA A 106 26.58 -8.43 18.15
N THR A 107 25.84 -7.33 18.03
CA THR A 107 26.00 -6.12 18.85
C THR A 107 25.53 -6.35 20.29
N HIS A 108 26.36 -5.94 21.26
CA HIS A 108 26.04 -5.98 22.70
C HIS A 108 25.74 -4.60 23.29
N ASP A 109 26.05 -3.53 22.57
CA ASP A 109 25.78 -2.16 23.00
C ASP A 109 24.30 -1.83 22.80
N GLU A 110 23.63 -1.42 23.88
CA GLU A 110 22.17 -1.18 23.87
C GLU A 110 21.77 -0.02 22.94
N ASP A 111 22.60 1.02 22.85
CA ASP A 111 22.31 2.17 22.00
C ASP A 111 22.51 1.84 20.51
N GLU A 112 23.57 1.11 20.16
CA GLU A 112 23.77 0.60 18.81
C GLU A 112 22.70 -0.43 18.43
N GLN A 113 22.28 -1.28 19.36
CA GLN A 113 21.17 -2.21 19.14
C GLN A 113 19.89 -1.46 18.80
N ARG A 114 19.53 -0.43 19.58
CA ARG A 114 18.35 0.41 19.32
C ARG A 114 18.44 1.08 17.95
N ALA A 115 19.60 1.61 17.57
CA ALA A 115 19.81 2.22 16.26
C ALA A 115 19.61 1.21 15.11
N LEU A 116 20.09 -0.03 15.26
CA LEU A 116 19.91 -1.09 14.26
C LEU A 116 18.46 -1.56 14.15
N GLU A 117 17.73 -1.66 15.26
CA GLU A 117 16.29 -1.98 15.26
C GLU A 117 15.49 -0.88 14.54
N GLU A 118 15.83 0.38 14.79
CA GLU A 118 15.23 1.53 14.12
C GLU A 118 15.53 1.53 12.61
N ASP A 119 16.77 1.22 12.20
CA ASP A 119 17.15 1.16 10.78
C ASP A 119 16.42 0.03 10.04
N ILE A 120 16.39 -1.18 10.62
CA ILE A 120 15.63 -2.32 10.06
C ILE A 120 14.15 -1.95 9.93
N THR A 121 13.56 -1.36 10.97
CA THR A 121 12.16 -0.94 10.96
C THR A 121 11.91 0.14 9.90
N GLY A 122 12.80 1.12 9.79
CA GLY A 122 12.74 2.19 8.79
C GLY A 122 12.79 1.66 7.37
N LYS A 123 13.68 0.71 7.07
CA LYS A 123 13.80 0.07 5.76
C LYS A 123 12.54 -0.72 5.39
N ILE A 124 12.00 -1.49 6.34
CA ILE A 124 10.75 -2.25 6.12
C ILE A 124 9.59 -1.28 5.83
N LEU A 125 9.42 -0.23 6.64
CA LEU A 125 8.35 0.76 6.43
C LEU A 125 8.48 1.49 5.09
N TRP A 126 9.71 1.89 4.72
CA TRP A 126 9.99 2.54 3.45
C TRP A 126 9.59 1.65 2.27
N PHE A 127 9.86 0.35 2.35
CA PHE A 127 9.48 -0.61 1.31
C PHE A 127 7.96 -0.73 1.15
N TYR A 128 7.21 -0.85 2.25
CA TYR A 128 5.75 -0.86 2.22
C TYR A 128 5.19 0.43 1.63
N PHE A 129 5.76 1.57 2.02
CA PHE A 129 5.34 2.87 1.49
C PHE A 129 5.53 2.95 -0.03
N ARG A 130 6.68 2.49 -0.55
CA ARG A 130 6.90 2.42 -2.00
C ARG A 130 5.89 1.53 -2.71
N GLY A 131 5.56 0.37 -2.15
CA GLY A 131 4.54 -0.52 -2.72
C GLY A 131 3.18 0.15 -2.81
N ILE A 132 2.74 0.81 -1.74
CA ILE A 132 1.46 1.54 -1.69
C ILE A 132 1.47 2.70 -2.71
N CYS A 133 2.54 3.50 -2.76
CA CYS A 133 2.66 4.58 -3.73
C CYS A 133 2.54 4.08 -5.17
N SER A 134 3.23 2.99 -5.51
CA SER A 134 3.17 2.40 -6.85
C SER A 134 1.75 1.94 -7.21
N GLU A 135 1.02 1.33 -6.28
CA GLU A 135 -0.37 0.92 -6.55
C GLU A 135 -1.29 2.13 -6.75
N VAL A 136 -1.14 3.17 -5.93
CA VAL A 136 -1.90 4.42 -6.04
C VAL A 136 -1.63 5.08 -7.40
N ASP A 137 -0.37 5.18 -7.81
CA ASP A 137 0.03 5.76 -9.09
C ASP A 137 -0.54 4.97 -10.27
N GLN A 138 -0.53 3.63 -10.20
CA GLN A 138 -1.11 2.78 -11.22
C GLN A 138 -2.62 2.99 -11.37
N ARG A 139 -3.35 3.06 -10.25
CA ARG A 139 -4.80 3.33 -10.24
C ARG A 139 -5.09 4.72 -10.79
N PHE A 140 -4.33 5.72 -10.35
CA PHE A 140 -4.47 7.10 -10.83
C PHE A 140 -4.23 7.20 -12.35
N ALA A 141 -3.21 6.54 -12.87
CA ALA A 141 -2.93 6.50 -14.31
C ALA A 141 -4.06 5.81 -15.11
N LYS A 142 -4.68 4.78 -14.54
CA LYS A 142 -5.83 4.10 -15.14
C LYS A 142 -7.05 5.02 -15.20
N ASP A 143 -7.37 5.68 -14.10
CA ASP A 143 -8.52 6.58 -13.98
C ASP A 143 -8.35 7.81 -14.89
N ALA A 144 -7.14 8.39 -14.93
CA ALA A 144 -6.82 9.50 -15.82
C ALA A 144 -7.00 9.12 -17.30
N ARG A 145 -6.62 7.89 -17.68
CA ARG A 145 -6.81 7.37 -19.04
C ARG A 145 -8.29 7.18 -19.38
N GLU A 146 -9.09 6.71 -18.42
CA GLU A 146 -10.53 6.54 -18.57
C GLU A 146 -11.22 7.90 -18.78
N ILE A 147 -10.91 8.89 -17.93
CA ILE A 147 -11.43 10.25 -18.04
C ILE A 147 -11.06 10.88 -19.39
N ALA A 148 -9.80 10.74 -19.82
CA ALA A 148 -9.36 11.21 -21.13
C ALA A 148 -10.14 10.53 -22.28
N GLY A 149 -10.50 9.26 -22.11
CA GLY A 149 -11.36 8.53 -23.05
C GLY A 149 -12.78 9.09 -23.13
N ILE A 150 -13.37 9.47 -21.99
CA ILE A 150 -14.69 10.10 -21.94
C ILE A 150 -14.66 11.47 -22.63
N ILE A 151 -13.70 12.33 -22.29
CA ILE A 151 -13.55 13.67 -22.87
C ILE A 151 -13.42 13.59 -24.40
N LYS A 152 -12.67 12.61 -24.93
CA LYS A 152 -12.52 12.40 -26.37
C LYS A 152 -13.80 11.94 -27.06
N ARG A 153 -14.71 11.26 -26.34
CA ARG A 153 -15.99 10.76 -26.88
C ARG A 153 -17.11 11.76 -26.76
N THR A 154 -17.05 12.70 -25.82
CA THR A 154 -18.04 13.77 -25.69
C THR A 154 -18.01 14.60 -26.97
N PRO A 155 -19.12 14.66 -27.74
CA PRO A 155 -19.18 15.47 -28.95
C PRO A 155 -18.82 16.91 -28.61
N ARG A 156 -17.97 17.54 -29.43
CA ARG A 156 -17.75 18.98 -29.32
C ARG A 156 -19.08 19.65 -29.67
N ILE A 157 -19.81 20.10 -28.65
CA ILE A 157 -20.88 21.07 -28.84
C ILE A 157 -20.15 22.33 -29.34
N GLU A 158 -20.28 22.63 -30.62
CA GLU A 158 -19.72 23.87 -31.14
C GLU A 158 -20.43 25.03 -30.43
N PRO A 159 -19.69 25.95 -29.79
CA PRO A 159 -20.28 27.04 -29.00
C PRO A 159 -21.01 28.09 -29.86
N ASN A 160 -21.33 27.80 -31.13
CA ASN A 160 -21.85 28.76 -32.09
C ASN A 160 -23.35 28.66 -32.37
N ASP A 161 -24.05 27.60 -31.95
CA ASP A 161 -25.50 27.48 -32.24
C ASP A 161 -26.36 28.34 -31.31
N ASP A 162 -25.93 28.59 -30.08
CA ASP A 162 -26.77 29.31 -29.09
C ASP A 162 -26.72 30.84 -29.23
N MET A 163 -25.70 31.40 -29.91
CA MET A 163 -25.63 32.86 -30.13
C MET A 163 -26.55 33.35 -31.26
N ALA A 164 -27.06 32.46 -32.12
CA ALA A 164 -27.97 32.84 -33.19
C ALA A 164 -29.33 33.36 -32.67
N HIS A 165 -29.69 33.07 -31.41
CA HIS A 165 -30.96 33.49 -30.83
C HIS A 165 -31.00 34.94 -30.32
N PHE A 166 -29.85 35.63 -30.20
CA PHE A 166 -29.77 36.99 -29.65
C PHE A 166 -29.69 38.12 -30.69
N GLN A 167 -29.79 37.83 -31.99
CA GLN A 167 -29.73 38.83 -33.06
C GLN A 167 -31.10 39.26 -33.64
N ARG A 168 -32.21 39.10 -32.89
CA ARG A 168 -33.55 39.54 -33.33
C ARG A 168 -34.05 40.76 -32.60
#